data_AF-A0A6I5P9A7-F1
#
_entry.id   AF-A0A6I5P9A7-F1
#
_cell.length_a   1.000
_cell.length_b   1.000
_cell.length_c   1.000
_cell.angle_alpha   90.00
_cell.angle_beta   90.00
_cell.angle_gamma   90.00
#
_symmetry.space_group_name_H-M   'P 1'
#
loop_
_entity.id
_entity.type
_entity.pdbx_description
1 polymer ?
#
loop_
_entity_poly.entity_id
_entity_poly.type
_entity_poly.pdbx_seq_one_letter_code
_entity_poly.pdbx_strand_id
1 'polypeptide(L)'
;MPRRERFSISPIGEYYRDLLEIDAWINARTASAQANSLLCAKLQERETRIKDRVAYLARKRGITADEMWVQISKGKAEDLSPGEIVDDANSDLDD
;
A
#
# COMPACT_ATOMS: atom_id res chain seq x y z
N MET A 1 -22.28 -12.21 -3.70
CA MET A 1 -21.01 -11.54 -3.35
C MET A 1 -21.02 -11.27 -1.85
N PRO A 2 -20.07 -11.78 -1.05
CA PRO A 2 -20.01 -11.45 0.38
C PRO A 2 -19.89 -9.93 0.54
N ARG A 3 -20.62 -9.36 1.51
CA ARG A 3 -20.63 -7.92 1.76
C ARG A 3 -19.25 -7.54 2.29
N ARG A 4 -18.42 -6.89 1.47
CA ARG A 4 -17.14 -6.34 1.94
C ARG A 4 -17.42 -5.37 3.08
N GLU A 5 -16.66 -5.50 4.15
CA GLU A 5 -16.69 -4.57 5.26
C GLU A 5 -16.47 -3.14 4.75
N ARG A 6 -17.19 -2.17 5.32
CA ARG A 6 -17.03 -0.78 4.91
C ARG A 6 -15.63 -0.34 5.32
N PHE A 7 -14.82 0.06 4.35
CA PHE A 7 -13.52 0.67 4.62
C PHE A 7 -13.72 1.93 5.46
N SER A 8 -13.14 1.94 6.66
CA SER A 8 -13.10 3.09 7.57
C SER A 8 -11.64 3.43 7.85
N ILE A 9 -11.37 4.73 7.97
CA ILE A 9 -10.06 5.22 8.42
C ILE A 9 -10.18 5.65 9.88
N SER A 10 -9.09 5.53 10.62
CA SER A 10 -9.00 6.14 11.95
C SER A 10 -9.29 7.65 11.87
N PRO A 11 -9.86 8.24 12.93
CA PRO A 11 -10.09 9.68 12.97
C PRO A 11 -8.81 10.46 12.66
N ILE A 12 -8.89 11.39 11.73
CA ILE A 12 -7.82 12.34 11.44
C ILE A 12 -7.91 13.53 12.42
N GLY A 13 -6.77 14.18 12.67
CA GLY A 13 -6.69 15.35 13.54
C GLY A 13 -7.55 16.51 13.04
N GLU A 14 -7.95 17.39 13.97
CA GLU A 14 -8.84 18.55 13.74
C GLU A 14 -8.44 19.37 12.51
N TYR A 15 -7.18 19.79 12.44
CA TYR A 15 -6.65 20.55 11.30
C TYR A 15 -6.93 19.89 9.92
N TYR A 16 -6.72 18.57 9.80
CA TYR A 16 -6.95 17.86 8.53
C TYR A 16 -8.43 17.64 8.24
N ARG A 17 -9.26 17.55 9.28
CA ARG A 17 -10.71 17.49 9.14
C ARG A 17 -11.23 18.80 8.56
N ASP A 18 -10.80 19.93 9.10
CA ASP A 18 -11.22 21.25 8.62
C ASP A 18 -10.83 21.46 7.16
N LEU A 19 -9.58 21.13 6.80
CA LEU A 19 -9.13 21.20 5.41
C LEU A 19 -9.98 20.31 4.47
N LEU A 20 -10.29 19.09 4.89
CA LEU A 20 -11.13 18.17 4.10
C LEU A 20 -12.55 18.73 3.91
N GLU A 21 -13.15 19.30 4.96
CA GLU A 21 -14.50 19.86 4.91
C GLU A 21 -14.56 21.09 4.01
N ILE A 22 -13.58 22.00 4.12
CA ILE A 22 -13.47 23.19 3.28
C ILE A 22 -13.25 22.79 1.81
N ASP A 23 -12.30 21.90 1.54
CA ASP A 23 -12.00 21.44 0.19
C ASP A 23 -13.18 20.70 -0.45
N ALA A 24 -13.89 19.87 0.32
CA ALA A 24 -15.12 19.23 -0.15
C ALA A 24 -16.20 20.26 -0.51
N TRP A 25 -16.38 21.28 0.33
CA TRP A 25 -17.35 22.35 0.09
C TRP A 25 -17.04 23.15 -1.18
N ILE A 26 -15.77 23.58 -1.36
CA ILE A 26 -15.31 24.30 -2.56
C ILE A 26 -15.58 23.50 -3.84
N ASN A 27 -15.38 22.18 -3.79
CA ASN A 27 -15.54 21.30 -4.93
C ASN A 27 -16.97 20.74 -5.09
N ALA A 28 -17.95 21.23 -4.31
CA ALA A 28 -19.33 20.76 -4.31
C ALA A 28 -19.47 19.23 -4.13
N ARG A 29 -18.64 18.65 -3.25
CA ARG A 29 -18.59 17.22 -2.96
C ARG A 29 -18.91 16.96 -1.49
N THR A 30 -19.32 15.73 -1.19
CA THR A 30 -19.37 15.27 0.21
C THR A 30 -17.96 15.04 0.73
N ALA A 31 -17.73 15.22 2.04
CA ALA A 31 -16.43 14.96 2.66
C ALA A 31 -15.93 13.53 2.35
N SER A 32 -16.81 12.53 2.35
CA SER A 32 -16.47 11.15 1.99
C SER A 32 -16.02 11.00 0.54
N ALA A 33 -16.70 11.66 -0.40
CA ALA A 33 -16.31 11.62 -1.82
C ALA A 33 -14.97 12.33 -2.05
N GLN A 34 -14.74 13.46 -1.39
CA GLN A 34 -13.48 14.18 -1.48
C GLN A 34 -12.33 13.39 -0.84
N ALA A 35 -12.54 12.81 0.33
CA ALA A 35 -11.56 11.94 0.99
C ALA A 35 -11.19 10.74 0.11
N ASN A 36 -12.17 10.10 -0.55
CA ASN A 36 -11.91 9.02 -1.48
C ASN A 36 -11.04 9.49 -2.66
N SER A 37 -11.39 10.62 -3.28
CA SER A 37 -10.63 11.20 -4.40
C SER A 37 -9.18 11.50 -4.00
N LEU A 38 -8.98 12.15 -2.86
CA LEU A 38 -7.66 12.53 -2.35
C LEU A 38 -6.82 11.30 -2.00
N LEU A 39 -7.42 10.30 -1.36
CA LEU A 39 -6.73 9.05 -1.03
C LEU A 39 -6.29 8.31 -2.29
N CYS A 40 -7.18 8.20 -3.30
CA CYS A 40 -6.85 7.58 -4.58
C CYS A 40 -5.69 8.31 -5.28
N ALA A 41 -5.73 9.64 -5.34
CA ALA A 41 -4.64 10.44 -5.89
C ALA A 41 -3.32 10.20 -5.16
N LYS A 42 -3.33 10.19 -3.83
CA LYS A 42 -2.12 9.95 -3.04
C LYS A 42 -1.57 8.54 -3.19
N LEU A 43 -2.44 7.55 -3.36
CA LEU A 43 -2.03 6.16 -3.62
C LEU A 43 -1.41 6.02 -5.01
N GLN A 44 -1.97 6.70 -6.02
CA GLN A 44 -1.39 6.74 -7.36
C GLN A 44 0.00 7.37 -7.36
N GLU A 45 0.18 8.50 -6.67
CA GLU A 45 1.51 9.12 -6.49
C GLU A 45 2.52 8.18 -5.82
N ARG A 46 2.05 7.32 -4.90
CA ARG A 46 2.89 6.37 -4.17
C ARG A 46 3.09 5.04 -4.89
N GLU A 47 2.41 4.81 -6.01
CA GLU A 47 2.33 3.50 -6.66
C GLU A 47 3.71 2.91 -6.96
N THR A 48 4.59 3.68 -7.61
CA THR A 48 5.95 3.25 -7.94
C THR A 48 6.73 2.80 -6.70
N ARG A 49 6.70 3.61 -5.64
CA ARG A 49 7.39 3.28 -4.38
C ARG A 49 6.80 2.05 -3.71
N ILE A 50 5.49 1.83 -3.82
CA ILE A 50 4.84 0.62 -3.30
C ILE A 50 5.33 -0.59 -4.10
N LYS A 51 5.36 -0.51 -5.44
CA LYS A 51 5.88 -1.57 -6.33
C LYS A 51 7.35 -1.90 -6.03
N ASP A 52 8.20 -0.90 -5.84
CA ASP A 52 9.62 -1.11 -5.51
C ASP A 52 9.80 -1.88 -4.19
N ARG A 53 8.99 -1.52 -3.18
CA ARG A 53 8.99 -2.21 -1.88
C ARG A 53 8.51 -3.65 -2.00
N VAL A 54 7.48 -3.90 -2.80
CA VAL A 54 7.00 -5.26 -3.04
C VAL A 54 8.06 -6.08 -3.78
N ALA A 55 8.72 -5.52 -4.80
CA ALA A 55 9.81 -6.18 -5.51
C ALA A 55 10.98 -6.52 -4.58
N TYR A 56 11.36 -5.60 -3.68
CA TYR A 56 12.37 -5.87 -2.65
C TYR A 56 11.96 -7.04 -1.73
N LEU A 57 10.72 -7.02 -1.24
CA LEU A 57 10.20 -8.09 -0.37
C LEU A 57 10.10 -9.44 -1.07
N ALA A 58 9.82 -9.44 -2.38
CA ALA A 58 9.74 -10.61 -3.21
C ALA A 58 11.13 -11.25 -3.43
N ARG A 59 12.14 -10.42 -3.78
CA ARG A 59 13.54 -10.87 -3.91
C ARG A 59 14.03 -11.54 -2.63
N LYS A 60 13.80 -10.88 -1.48
CA LYS A 60 14.18 -11.42 -0.16
C LYS A 60 13.58 -12.81 0.14
N ARG A 61 12.47 -13.16 -0.52
CA ARG A 61 11.71 -14.41 -0.35
C ARG A 61 11.91 -15.41 -1.50
N GLY A 62 12.70 -15.06 -2.53
CA GLY A 62 12.86 -15.89 -3.72
C GLY A 62 11.56 -16.10 -4.52
N ILE A 63 10.59 -15.18 -4.41
CA ILE A 63 9.32 -15.23 -5.17
C ILE A 63 9.20 -14.05 -6.13
N THR A 64 8.23 -14.09 -7.03
CA THR A 64 7.95 -12.97 -7.94
C THR A 64 7.24 -11.82 -7.23
N ALA A 65 7.39 -10.61 -7.76
CA ALA A 65 6.69 -9.43 -7.24
C ALA A 65 5.15 -9.59 -7.28
N ASP A 66 4.63 -10.26 -8.32
CA ASP A 66 3.19 -10.54 -8.46
C ASP A 66 2.69 -11.51 -7.38
N GLU A 67 3.44 -12.58 -7.10
CA GLU A 67 3.10 -13.50 -6.01
C GLU A 67 3.12 -12.78 -4.65
N MET A 68 4.14 -11.96 -4.39
CA MET A 68 4.21 -11.16 -3.17
C MET A 68 3.02 -10.20 -3.07
N TRP A 69 2.64 -9.54 -4.17
CA TRP A 69 1.48 -8.65 -4.22
C TRP A 69 0.17 -9.38 -3.87
N VAL A 70 -0.02 -10.58 -4.42
CA VAL A 70 -1.17 -11.44 -4.14
C VAL A 70 -1.20 -11.89 -2.67
N GLN A 71 -0.05 -12.23 -2.09
CA GLN A 71 0.03 -12.61 -0.68
C GLN A 71 -0.34 -11.45 0.25
N ILE A 72 0.22 -10.25 0.01
CA ILE A 72 -0.08 -9.04 0.81
C ILE A 72 -1.55 -8.67 0.71
N SER A 73 -2.10 -8.59 -0.51
CA SER A 73 -3.50 -8.19 -0.73
C SER A 73 -4.53 -9.16 -0.15
N LYS A 74 -4.13 -10.41 0.10
CA LYS A 74 -4.96 -11.43 0.77
C LYS A 74 -4.73 -11.49 2.28
N GLY A 75 -3.84 -10.67 2.84
CA GLY A 75 -3.49 -10.71 4.26
C GLY A 75 -2.73 -11.98 4.67
N LYS A 76 -2.02 -12.62 3.72
CA LYS A 76 -1.28 -13.88 3.93
C LYS A 76 0.25 -13.69 3.94
N ALA A 77 0.72 -12.44 3.81
CA ALA A 77 2.14 -12.16 3.87
C ALA A 77 2.60 -12.21 5.33
N GLU A 78 3.56 -13.10 5.62
CA GLU A 78 4.17 -13.26 6.95
C GLU A 78 5.58 -12.64 6.97
N ASP A 79 6.02 -12.29 8.17
CA ASP A 79 7.40 -11.88 8.40
C ASP A 79 8.35 -13.05 8.15
N LEU A 80 9.46 -12.78 7.48
CA LEU A 80 10.49 -13.79 7.28
C LEU A 80 11.16 -14.10 8.61
N SER A 81 11.22 -15.37 8.97
CA SER A 81 12.10 -15.83 10.03
C SER A 81 13.56 -15.64 9.59
N PRO A 82 14.51 -15.39 10.51
CA PRO A 82 15.90 -15.10 10.15
C PRO A 82 16.60 -16.15 9.25
N GLY A 83 16.12 -17.40 9.22
CA GLY A 83 16.65 -18.48 8.38
C GLY A 83 16.01 -18.61 6.98
N GLU A 84 15.03 -17.77 6.63
CA GLU A 84 14.27 -17.85 5.38
C GLU A 84 14.66 -16.75 4.38
N ILE A 85 15.71 -15.97 4.70
CA ILE A 85 16.20 -14.89 3.86
C ILE A 85 17.06 -15.49 2.75
N VAL A 86 16.66 -15.28 1.50
CA VAL A 86 17.52 -15.57 0.35
C VAL A 86 18.59 -14.47 0.30
N ASP A 87 19.83 -14.85 0.55
CA ASP A 87 20.98 -13.93 0.58
C ASP A 87 21.49 -13.73 -0.85
N ASP A 88 21.10 -12.63 -1.50
CA ASP A 88 21.54 -12.26 -2.87
C ASP A 88 23.00 -11.74 -2.91
N ALA A 89 23.85 -12.13 -1.95
CA ALA A 89 25.22 -11.63 -1.82
C ALA A 89 26.27 -12.37 -2.69
N ASN A 90 25.87 -13.24 -3.64
CA ASN A 90 26.81 -14.13 -4.34
C ASN A 90 26.61 -14.27 -5.87
N SER A 91 26.12 -13.25 -6.58
CA SER A 91 26.03 -13.31 -8.06
C SER A 91 27.05 -12.48 -8.84
N ASP A 92 28.05 -11.87 -8.18
CA ASP A 92 29.07 -11.04 -8.86
C ASP A 92 30.47 -11.70 -8.91
N LEU A 93 30.55 -13.02 -8.79
CA LEU A 93 31.78 -13.79 -9.04
C LEU A 93 31.45 -15.06 -9.82
N ASP A 94 31.35 -14.97 -11.15
CA ASP A 94 31.75 -16.06 -12.06
C ASP A 94 31.93 -15.49 -13.49
N ASP A 95 33.19 -15.55 -13.93
CA ASP A 95 33.85 -15.33 -15.25
C ASP A 95 33.72 -13.99 -16.02
#